data_AF-A0A9N9RBH0-F1
#
_entry.id   AF-A0A9N9RBH0-F1
#
_cell.length_a   1.000
_cell.length_b   1.000
_cell.length_c   1.000
_cell.angle_alpha   90.00
_cell.angle_beta   90.00
_cell.angle_gamma   90.00
#
_symmetry.space_group_name_H-M   'P 1'
#
loop_
_entity.id
_entity.type
_entity.pdbx_description
1 polymer ?
#
loop_
_entity_poly.entity_id
_entity_poly.type
_entity_poly.pdbx_seq_one_letter_code
_entity_poly.pdbx_strand_id
1 'polypeptide(L)'
;MNIINMSSFISHRDDSKVSVDEAVTKDNVTYYKITVKVGPVNWSVSHRFSEFVELHEKLVSDHGVTKEWLPPKKVIGNKTPKFIEQRRDALNEYLKNVLNYLRLTMPYEFAHFLDFHLYDIFFLLQDLAKNLYLEGDKILQDTAAYKLTPVELHAISERLKMACPPTEKVDQMYDFSHILDFCSQLRCLNIEGSYEKFGSSNIVPNDLHFDLVPFKSLVDLKIIGVPMACIQSVGSLRDTLVHLSVLIATVVSLNEFLLVDILHKDPSSVDDTMVSSHKKLNTHTNTNNSHKGFVTVKM
;
A
#
# COMPACT_ATOMS: atom_id res chain seq x y z
N MET A 1 17.58 5.97 -12.18
CA MET A 1 17.43 5.04 -11.04
C MET A 1 16.03 4.44 -11.18
N ASN A 2 15.89 3.13 -11.36
CA ASN A 2 14.56 2.52 -11.49
C ASN A 2 13.84 2.67 -10.16
N ILE A 3 12.86 3.57 -10.08
CA ILE A 3 12.02 3.75 -8.91
C ILE A 3 11.25 2.44 -8.75
N ILE A 4 11.51 1.70 -7.66
CA ILE A 4 10.72 0.51 -7.33
C ILE A 4 9.37 1.03 -6.83
N ASN A 5 8.39 1.00 -7.72
CA ASN A 5 6.99 1.25 -7.42
C ASN A 5 6.41 0.04 -6.65
N MET A 6 5.26 0.19 -6.00
CA MET A 6 4.50 -0.95 -5.50
C MET A 6 4.15 -1.94 -6.63
N SER A 7 3.73 -3.15 -6.27
CA SER A 7 3.36 -4.12 -7.29
C SER A 7 2.06 -3.71 -7.99
N SER A 8 2.01 -3.97 -9.29
CA SER A 8 0.82 -3.81 -10.13
C SER A 8 0.71 -5.04 -11.01
N PHE A 9 -0.04 -6.03 -10.53
CA PHE A 9 -0.25 -7.32 -11.17
C PHE A 9 -0.89 -7.15 -12.54
N ILE A 10 -1.84 -6.23 -12.67
CA ILE A 10 -2.50 -5.95 -13.95
C ILE A 10 -1.47 -5.51 -15.00
N SER A 11 -0.49 -4.69 -14.60
CA SER A 11 0.56 -4.18 -15.50
C SER A 11 1.68 -5.20 -15.76
N HIS A 12 1.93 -6.09 -14.80
CA HIS A 12 3.01 -7.06 -14.81
C HIS A 12 2.48 -8.51 -14.83
N ARG A 13 1.35 -8.71 -15.50
CA ARG A 13 0.63 -9.98 -15.46
C ARG A 13 1.43 -11.12 -16.09
N ASP A 14 2.11 -10.83 -17.19
CA ASP A 14 2.83 -11.82 -17.99
C ASP A 14 4.20 -12.21 -17.40
N ASP A 15 4.79 -11.32 -16.60
CA ASP A 15 6.08 -11.53 -15.94
C ASP A 15 5.95 -11.89 -14.45
N SER A 16 4.72 -11.95 -13.94
CA SER A 16 4.41 -12.41 -12.59
C SER A 16 4.73 -13.90 -12.38
N LYS A 17 5.35 -14.23 -11.26
CA LYS A 17 5.80 -15.59 -10.92
C LYS A 17 5.53 -15.93 -9.47
N VAL A 18 5.27 -17.20 -9.22
CA VAL A 18 5.20 -17.80 -7.89
C VAL A 18 6.12 -19.01 -7.81
N SER A 19 6.76 -19.19 -6.65
CA SER A 19 7.54 -20.39 -6.35
C SER A 19 7.40 -20.79 -4.89
N VAL A 20 7.38 -22.10 -4.61
CA VAL A 20 7.48 -22.62 -3.23
C VAL A 20 8.93 -23.00 -2.98
N ASP A 21 9.66 -22.14 -2.30
CA ASP A 21 11.12 -22.23 -2.24
C ASP A 21 11.63 -23.12 -1.10
N GLU A 22 10.94 -23.09 0.03
CA GLU A 22 11.35 -23.83 1.23
C GLU A 22 10.16 -24.38 2.02
N ALA A 23 10.43 -25.44 2.79
CA ALA A 23 9.51 -25.98 3.77
C ALA A 23 10.14 -25.88 5.17
N VAL A 24 9.49 -25.15 6.07
CA VAL A 24 9.97 -24.90 7.43
C VAL A 24 9.04 -25.58 8.42
N THR A 25 9.58 -26.45 9.28
CA THR A 25 8.80 -27.09 10.34
C THR A 25 9.07 -26.40 11.67
N LYS A 26 8.01 -25.83 12.26
CA LYS A 26 8.03 -25.19 13.58
C LYS A 26 6.87 -25.74 14.41
N ASP A 27 7.14 -26.12 15.66
CA ASP A 27 6.12 -26.63 16.59
C ASP A 27 5.27 -27.76 16.00
N ASN A 28 5.93 -28.69 15.28
CA ASN A 28 5.30 -29.85 14.62
C ASN A 28 4.33 -29.49 13.48
N VAL A 29 4.34 -28.23 13.02
CA VAL A 29 3.61 -27.72 11.85
C VAL A 29 4.60 -27.37 10.76
N THR A 30 4.35 -27.87 9.55
CA THR A 30 5.17 -27.57 8.36
C THR A 30 4.50 -26.47 7.55
N TYR A 31 5.22 -25.38 7.35
CA TYR A 31 4.87 -24.26 6.50
C TYR A 31 5.69 -24.31 5.22
N TYR A 32 5.07 -23.91 4.12
CA TYR A 32 5.67 -23.82 2.80
C TYR A 32 5.80 -22.34 2.47
N LYS A 33 7.03 -21.85 2.33
CA LYS A 33 7.26 -20.46 1.97
C LYS A 33 7.15 -20.29 0.47
N ILE A 34 6.27 -19.39 0.10
CA ILE A 34 5.99 -19.00 -1.26
C ILE A 34 6.66 -17.65 -1.50
N THR A 35 7.44 -17.54 -2.56
CA THR A 35 7.91 -16.25 -3.07
C THR A 35 7.02 -15.84 -4.24
N VAL A 36 6.51 -14.61 -4.18
CA VAL A 36 5.74 -13.99 -5.25
C VAL A 36 6.59 -12.88 -5.85
N LYS A 37 6.62 -12.81 -7.17
CA LYS A 37 7.31 -11.74 -7.91
C LYS A 37 6.36 -11.14 -8.94
N VAL A 38 6.24 -9.83 -8.91
CA VAL A 38 5.40 -9.03 -9.82
C VAL A 38 6.24 -7.84 -10.29
N GLY A 39 6.72 -7.89 -11.53
CA GLY A 39 7.66 -6.90 -12.04
C GLY A 39 8.93 -6.78 -11.16
N PRO A 40 9.27 -5.56 -10.68
CA PRO A 40 10.42 -5.35 -9.80
C PRO A 40 10.16 -5.71 -8.34
N VAL A 41 8.90 -5.94 -7.95
CA VAL A 41 8.51 -6.20 -6.57
C VAL A 41 8.47 -7.69 -6.31
N ASN A 42 8.93 -8.09 -5.13
CA ASN A 42 8.79 -9.45 -4.64
C ASN A 42 8.55 -9.44 -3.14
N TRP A 43 7.86 -10.47 -2.66
CA TRP A 43 7.60 -10.72 -1.25
C TRP A 43 7.48 -12.22 -1.00
N SER A 44 7.37 -12.59 0.28
CA SER A 44 7.14 -13.99 0.65
C SER A 44 6.01 -14.16 1.65
N VAL A 45 5.24 -15.23 1.48
CA VAL A 45 4.16 -15.65 2.37
C VAL A 45 4.38 -17.11 2.76
N SER A 46 3.89 -17.55 3.91
CA SER A 46 4.06 -18.92 4.38
C SER A 46 2.73 -19.55 4.72
N HIS A 47 2.41 -20.66 4.05
CA HIS A 47 1.17 -21.39 4.27
C HIS A 47 1.43 -22.85 4.64
N ARG A 48 0.63 -23.38 5.57
CA ARG A 48 0.60 -24.82 5.84
C ARG A 48 -0.29 -25.52 4.82
N PHE A 49 -0.07 -26.81 4.62
CA PHE A 49 -0.78 -27.58 3.59
C PHE A 49 -2.33 -27.54 3.71
N SER A 50 -2.90 -27.46 4.92
CA SER A 50 -4.35 -27.32 5.08
C SER A 50 -4.89 -26.02 4.49
N GLU A 51 -4.13 -24.92 4.52
CA GLU A 51 -4.56 -23.65 3.94
C GLU A 51 -4.59 -23.72 2.41
N PHE A 52 -3.66 -24.47 1.79
CA PHE A 52 -3.75 -24.79 0.36
C PHE A 52 -5.01 -25.58 0.01
N VAL A 53 -5.42 -26.49 0.90
CA VAL A 53 -6.65 -27.27 0.71
C VAL A 53 -7.88 -26.35 0.78
N GLU A 54 -7.96 -25.51 1.80
CA GLU A 54 -9.05 -24.54 1.98
C GLU A 54 -9.15 -23.57 0.78
N LEU A 55 -8.01 -23.07 0.30
CA LEU A 55 -7.96 -22.30 -0.94
C LEU A 55 -8.49 -23.12 -2.12
N HIS A 56 -7.97 -24.33 -2.32
CA HIS A 56 -8.30 -25.15 -3.48
C HIS A 56 -9.79 -25.51 -3.55
N GLU A 57 -10.41 -25.80 -2.41
CA GLU A 57 -11.85 -26.07 -2.31
C GLU A 57 -12.68 -24.90 -2.87
N LYS A 58 -12.32 -23.65 -2.52
CA LYS A 58 -12.96 -22.45 -3.07
C LYS A 58 -12.68 -22.27 -4.56
N LEU A 59 -11.43 -22.45 -4.99
CA LEU A 59 -11.06 -22.30 -6.40
C LEU A 59 -11.73 -23.32 -7.33
N VAL A 60 -11.93 -24.54 -6.85
CA VAL A 60 -12.67 -25.59 -7.57
C VAL A 60 -14.15 -25.22 -7.66
N SER A 61 -14.75 -24.78 -6.55
CA SER A 61 -16.17 -24.42 -6.47
C SER A 61 -16.51 -23.24 -7.37
N ASP A 62 -15.73 -22.16 -7.26
CA ASP A 62 -16.16 -20.83 -7.71
C ASP A 62 -15.43 -20.38 -8.98
N HIS A 63 -14.29 -21.01 -9.30
CA HIS A 63 -13.42 -20.59 -10.41
C HIS A 63 -13.04 -21.70 -11.38
N GLY A 64 -13.62 -22.91 -11.23
CA GLY A 64 -13.43 -24.01 -12.18
C GLY A 64 -12.02 -24.58 -12.21
N VAL A 65 -11.24 -24.40 -11.14
CA VAL A 65 -9.93 -25.06 -11.02
C VAL A 65 -10.12 -26.58 -10.95
N THR A 66 -9.23 -27.34 -11.61
CA THR A 66 -9.32 -28.80 -11.65
C THR A 66 -8.90 -29.44 -10.32
N LYS A 67 -9.71 -30.37 -9.80
CA LYS A 67 -9.49 -31.07 -8.52
C LYS A 67 -8.15 -31.82 -8.43
N GLU A 68 -7.64 -32.27 -9.57
CA GLU A 68 -6.42 -33.09 -9.66
C GLU A 68 -5.12 -32.29 -9.49
N TRP A 69 -5.17 -30.96 -9.49
CA TRP A 69 -3.96 -30.14 -9.40
C TRP A 69 -3.36 -30.09 -8.00
N LEU A 70 -4.19 -30.20 -6.95
CA LEU A 70 -3.69 -30.18 -5.58
C LEU A 70 -3.10 -31.56 -5.21
N PRO A 71 -1.86 -31.64 -4.68
CA PRO A 71 -1.32 -32.91 -4.24
C PRO A 71 -2.16 -33.53 -3.11
N PRO A 72 -2.32 -34.86 -3.07
CA PRO A 72 -3.24 -35.50 -2.12
C PRO A 72 -2.78 -35.35 -0.66
N LYS A 73 -3.77 -35.31 0.24
CA LYS A 73 -3.55 -35.46 1.68
C LYS A 73 -2.89 -36.81 1.98
N LYS A 74 -1.93 -36.81 2.90
CA LYS A 74 -1.27 -38.01 3.42
C LYS A 74 -1.31 -37.98 4.94
N VAL A 75 -1.81 -39.06 5.55
CA VAL A 75 -2.03 -39.17 7.00
C VAL A 75 -0.87 -39.90 7.70
N ILE A 76 -0.25 -40.87 7.03
CA ILE A 76 0.85 -41.67 7.58
C ILE A 76 2.19 -41.26 6.93
N GLY A 77 3.24 -41.04 7.73
CA GLY A 77 4.58 -40.69 7.24
C GLY A 77 4.69 -39.29 6.62
N ASN A 78 3.70 -38.44 6.88
CA ASN A 78 3.60 -37.08 6.32
C ASN A 78 4.58 -36.06 6.92
N LYS A 79 5.36 -36.46 7.93
CA LYS A 79 6.41 -35.66 8.57
C LYS A 79 7.82 -36.06 8.17
N THR A 80 7.97 -37.08 7.32
CA THR A 80 9.30 -37.47 6.85
C THR A 80 9.89 -36.36 5.98
N PRO A 81 11.18 -36.00 6.12
CA PRO A 81 11.80 -34.94 5.32
C PRO A 81 11.61 -35.15 3.81
N LYS A 82 11.76 -36.41 3.35
CA LYS A 82 11.52 -36.78 1.95
C LYS A 82 10.10 -36.43 1.48
N PHE A 83 9.10 -36.70 2.30
CA PHE A 83 7.71 -36.40 1.93
C PHE A 83 7.40 -34.90 1.97
N ILE A 84 7.94 -34.19 2.96
CA ILE A 84 7.81 -32.73 3.06
C ILE A 84 8.35 -32.07 1.80
N GLU A 85 9.53 -32.50 1.34
CA GLU A 85 10.17 -31.98 0.13
C GLU A 85 9.40 -32.34 -1.15
N GLN A 86 8.97 -33.60 -1.30
CA GLN A 86 8.10 -34.00 -2.41
C GLN A 86 6.80 -33.18 -2.47
N ARG A 87 6.22 -32.88 -1.30
CA ARG A 87 5.04 -32.02 -1.23
C ARG A 87 5.37 -30.57 -1.58
N ARG A 88 6.51 -30.03 -1.15
CA ARG A 88 6.96 -28.68 -1.54
C ARG A 88 7.03 -28.56 -3.07
N ASP A 89 7.67 -29.52 -3.74
CA ASP A 89 7.75 -29.56 -5.21
C ASP A 89 6.37 -29.63 -5.87
N ALA A 90 5.48 -30.48 -5.37
CA ALA A 90 4.13 -30.60 -5.92
C ALA A 90 3.30 -29.31 -5.70
N LEU A 91 3.46 -28.64 -4.56
CA LEU A 91 2.80 -27.36 -4.28
C LEU A 91 3.36 -26.22 -5.16
N ASN A 92 4.66 -26.26 -5.48
CA ASN A 92 5.28 -25.34 -6.42
C ASN A 92 4.64 -25.45 -7.82
N GLU A 93 4.47 -26.67 -8.31
CA GLU A 93 3.81 -26.91 -9.60
C GLU A 93 2.33 -26.54 -9.57
N TYR A 94 1.63 -26.88 -8.48
CA TYR A 94 0.24 -26.47 -8.24
C TYR A 94 0.06 -24.95 -8.37
N LEU A 95 0.85 -24.15 -7.64
CA LEU A 95 0.72 -22.69 -7.66
C LEU A 95 1.02 -22.08 -9.03
N LYS A 96 2.00 -22.62 -9.76
CA LYS A 96 2.29 -22.18 -11.14
C LYS A 96 1.10 -22.43 -12.07
N ASN A 97 0.49 -23.61 -11.97
CA ASN A 97 -0.68 -23.98 -12.79
C ASN A 97 -1.89 -23.11 -12.44
N VAL A 98 -2.17 -22.90 -11.15
CA VAL A 98 -3.25 -22.03 -10.69
C VAL A 98 -3.03 -20.59 -11.14
N LEU A 99 -1.82 -20.03 -10.96
CA LEU A 99 -1.51 -18.68 -11.40
C LEU A 99 -1.71 -18.53 -12.90
N ASN A 100 -1.22 -19.47 -13.71
CA ASN A 100 -1.38 -19.41 -15.17
C ASN A 100 -2.85 -19.49 -15.59
N TYR A 101 -3.64 -20.35 -14.94
CA TYR A 101 -5.06 -20.53 -15.24
C TYR A 101 -5.92 -19.33 -14.83
N LEU A 102 -5.70 -18.80 -13.63
CA LEU A 102 -6.46 -17.68 -13.05
C LEU A 102 -5.86 -16.32 -13.37
N ARG A 103 -4.83 -16.26 -14.22
CA ARG A 103 -4.02 -15.07 -14.48
C ARG A 103 -4.83 -13.84 -14.90
N LEU A 104 -5.94 -14.05 -15.63
CA LEU A 104 -6.78 -12.96 -16.12
C LEU A 104 -7.81 -12.48 -15.08
N THR A 105 -8.28 -13.39 -14.21
CA THR A 105 -9.36 -13.10 -13.26
C THR A 105 -8.85 -12.77 -11.87
N MET A 106 -7.70 -13.34 -11.46
CA MET A 106 -7.11 -13.26 -10.12
C MET A 106 -8.14 -13.16 -8.99
N PRO A 107 -8.82 -14.28 -8.67
CA PRO A 107 -9.82 -14.30 -7.62
C PRO A 107 -9.32 -13.75 -6.29
N TYR A 108 -10.22 -13.12 -5.54
CA TYR A 108 -9.92 -12.46 -4.26
C TYR A 108 -9.22 -13.40 -3.28
N GLU A 109 -9.70 -14.65 -3.16
CA GLU A 109 -9.16 -15.69 -2.28
C GLU A 109 -7.72 -16.06 -2.66
N PHE A 110 -7.43 -16.14 -3.97
CA PHE A 110 -6.10 -16.48 -4.45
C PHE A 110 -5.13 -15.31 -4.28
N ALA A 111 -5.58 -14.09 -4.56
CA ALA A 111 -4.82 -12.87 -4.32
C ALA A 111 -4.47 -12.72 -2.83
N HIS A 112 -5.43 -13.00 -1.93
CA HIS A 112 -5.22 -12.97 -0.48
C HIS A 112 -4.28 -14.06 0.01
N PHE A 113 -4.42 -15.28 -0.49
CA PHE A 113 -3.49 -16.38 -0.20
C PHE A 113 -2.06 -16.07 -0.64
N LEU A 114 -1.88 -15.14 -1.56
CA LEU A 114 -0.56 -14.70 -2.02
C LEU A 114 -0.19 -13.30 -1.49
N ASP A 115 -0.87 -12.77 -0.48
CA ASP A 115 -0.62 -11.44 0.12
C ASP A 115 -0.66 -10.25 -0.86
N PHE A 116 -1.35 -10.36 -2.01
CA PHE A 116 -1.48 -9.22 -2.94
C PHE A 116 -2.16 -8.01 -2.27
N HIS A 117 -3.10 -8.23 -1.36
CA HIS A 117 -3.76 -7.18 -0.57
C HIS A 117 -2.80 -6.33 0.28
N LEU A 118 -1.56 -6.78 0.50
CA LEU A 118 -0.55 -6.00 1.24
C LEU A 118 0.42 -5.26 0.31
N TYR A 119 0.70 -5.81 -0.87
CA TYR A 119 1.84 -5.39 -1.70
C TYR A 119 1.46 -4.93 -3.10
N ASP A 120 0.22 -5.17 -3.54
CA ASP A 120 -0.32 -4.80 -4.85
C ASP A 120 -1.33 -3.67 -4.75
N ILE A 121 -1.18 -2.67 -5.62
CA ILE A 121 -2.00 -1.46 -5.63
C ILE A 121 -3.49 -1.79 -5.72
N PHE A 122 -3.89 -2.69 -6.61
CA PHE A 122 -5.32 -2.94 -6.84
C PHE A 122 -5.95 -3.65 -5.65
N PHE A 123 -5.31 -4.71 -5.14
CA PHE A 123 -5.86 -5.51 -4.06
C PHE A 123 -5.77 -4.80 -2.70
N LEU A 124 -4.73 -4.00 -2.45
CA LEU A 124 -4.64 -3.13 -1.28
C LEU A 124 -5.80 -2.13 -1.24
N LEU A 125 -6.06 -1.45 -2.36
CA LEU A 125 -7.16 -0.48 -2.43
C LEU A 125 -8.52 -1.14 -2.40
N GLN A 126 -8.66 -2.36 -2.92
CA GLN A 126 -9.89 -3.13 -2.78
C GLN A 126 -10.23 -3.35 -1.29
N ASP A 127 -9.27 -3.79 -0.48
CA ASP A 127 -9.47 -3.99 0.95
C ASP A 127 -9.68 -2.66 1.71
N LEU A 128 -8.94 -1.62 1.36
CA LEU A 128 -9.11 -0.30 1.94
C LEU A 128 -10.51 0.27 1.65
N ALA A 129 -10.99 0.14 0.42
CA ALA A 129 -12.34 0.58 0.02
C ALA A 129 -13.42 -0.16 0.83
N LYS A 130 -13.29 -1.49 0.96
CA LYS A 130 -14.20 -2.30 1.78
C LYS A 130 -14.21 -1.85 3.24
N ASN A 131 -13.04 -1.60 3.84
CA ASN A 131 -12.96 -1.15 5.22
C ASN A 131 -13.62 0.23 5.40
N LEU A 132 -13.38 1.16 4.48
CA LEU A 132 -13.97 2.50 4.53
C LEU A 132 -15.47 2.49 4.21
N TYR A 133 -15.95 1.58 3.38
CA TYR A 133 -17.38 1.37 3.18
C TYR A 133 -18.09 0.93 4.48
N LEU A 134 -17.45 0.05 5.26
CA LEU A 134 -18.04 -0.50 6.49
C LEU A 134 -17.91 0.45 7.69
N GLU A 135 -16.78 1.16 7.81
CA GLU A 135 -16.43 1.91 9.03
C GLU A 135 -16.18 3.41 8.79
N GLY A 136 -16.08 3.85 7.54
CA GLY A 136 -15.66 5.21 7.18
C GLY A 136 -16.56 6.30 7.75
N ASP A 137 -17.88 6.16 7.59
CA ASP A 137 -18.85 7.13 8.12
C ASP A 137 -18.73 7.30 9.64
N LYS A 138 -18.53 6.19 10.36
CA LYS A 138 -18.35 6.20 11.81
C LYS A 138 -17.07 6.94 12.19
N ILE A 139 -15.96 6.64 11.51
CA ILE A 139 -14.67 7.30 11.76
C ILE A 139 -14.78 8.81 11.51
N LEU A 140 -15.45 9.22 10.42
CA LEU A 140 -15.67 10.62 10.05
C LEU A 140 -16.56 11.37 11.05
N GLN A 141 -17.58 10.70 11.62
CA GLN A 141 -18.45 11.30 12.64
C GLN A 141 -17.77 11.44 14.00
N ASP A 142 -16.98 10.44 14.41
CA ASP A 142 -16.41 10.37 15.76
C ASP A 142 -15.16 11.25 15.90
N THR A 143 -14.17 11.05 15.02
CA THR A 143 -12.85 11.69 15.16
C THR A 143 -12.42 12.45 13.91
N ALA A 144 -12.91 12.04 12.73
CA ALA A 144 -12.39 12.44 11.43
C ALA A 144 -10.85 12.36 11.35
N ALA A 145 -10.27 11.43 12.11
CA ALA A 145 -8.83 11.24 12.24
C ALA A 145 -8.45 9.84 11.75
N TYR A 146 -7.46 9.76 10.87
CA TYR A 146 -7.04 8.50 10.29
C TYR A 146 -5.53 8.45 10.08
N LYS A 147 -4.98 7.24 10.12
CA LYS A 147 -3.56 6.99 9.83
C LYS A 147 -3.45 6.29 8.49
N LEU A 148 -2.67 6.87 7.59
CA LEU A 148 -2.28 6.21 6.33
C LEU A 148 -0.77 6.06 6.27
N THR A 149 -0.33 4.96 5.70
CA THR A 149 1.08 4.69 5.40
C THR A 149 1.47 5.29 4.05
N PRO A 150 2.77 5.54 3.80
CA PRO A 150 3.23 5.91 2.46
C PRO A 150 2.85 4.89 1.39
N VAL A 151 2.73 3.61 1.76
CA VAL A 151 2.29 2.51 0.88
C VAL A 151 0.85 2.74 0.41
N GLU A 152 -0.08 2.99 1.32
CA GLU A 152 -1.48 3.26 0.97
C GLU A 152 -1.63 4.58 0.19
N LEU A 153 -0.96 5.64 0.62
CA LEU A 153 -1.00 6.94 -0.07
C LEU A 153 -0.45 6.84 -1.49
N HIS A 154 0.63 6.08 -1.67
CA HIS A 154 1.20 5.82 -2.98
C HIS A 154 0.23 5.05 -3.86
N ALA A 155 -0.38 3.97 -3.35
CA ALA A 155 -1.38 3.21 -4.09
C ALA A 155 -2.56 4.09 -4.53
N ILE A 156 -3.10 4.93 -3.64
CA ILE A 156 -4.16 5.91 -3.96
C ILE A 156 -3.71 6.85 -5.09
N SER A 157 -2.49 7.37 -4.98
CA SER A 157 -1.91 8.31 -5.94
C SER A 157 -1.71 7.69 -7.33
N GLU A 158 -1.24 6.45 -7.39
CA GLU A 158 -1.08 5.71 -8.64
C GLU A 158 -2.45 5.38 -9.25
N ARG A 159 -3.41 4.93 -8.44
CA ARG A 159 -4.76 4.60 -8.91
C ARG A 159 -5.48 5.81 -9.52
N LEU A 160 -5.25 7.01 -9.02
CA LEU A 160 -5.78 8.26 -9.59
C LEU A 160 -5.26 8.58 -10.99
N LYS A 161 -4.07 8.08 -11.36
CA LYS A 161 -3.47 8.25 -12.70
C LYS A 161 -4.02 7.24 -13.71
N MET A 162 -4.69 6.20 -13.24
CA MET A 162 -5.16 5.09 -14.07
C MET A 162 -6.64 5.28 -14.46
N ALA A 163 -6.97 4.92 -15.70
CA ALA A 163 -8.37 4.76 -16.09
C ALA A 163 -9.01 3.62 -15.27
N CYS A 164 -10.29 3.77 -14.91
CA CYS A 164 -11.03 2.78 -14.11
C CYS A 164 -10.90 1.36 -14.71
N PRO A 165 -10.30 0.40 -13.98
CA PRO A 165 -10.14 -0.96 -14.48
C PRO A 165 -11.52 -1.65 -14.58
N PRO A 166 -11.78 -2.44 -15.64
CA PRO A 166 -13.08 -3.11 -15.84
C PRO A 166 -13.53 -4.01 -14.69
N THR A 167 -12.60 -4.48 -13.87
CA THR A 167 -12.80 -5.41 -12.75
C THR A 167 -13.42 -4.80 -11.49
N GLU A 168 -13.52 -3.47 -11.37
CA GLU A 168 -14.15 -2.82 -10.19
C GLU A 168 -15.67 -3.00 -10.12
N LYS A 169 -16.32 -3.50 -11.19
CA LYS A 169 -17.79 -3.47 -11.33
C LYS A 169 -18.57 -4.64 -10.71
N VAL A 170 -17.96 -5.50 -9.89
CA VAL A 170 -18.64 -6.73 -9.41
C VAL A 170 -19.39 -6.50 -8.09
N ASP A 171 -18.88 -5.65 -7.18
CA ASP A 171 -19.51 -5.35 -5.91
C ASP A 171 -19.17 -3.90 -5.46
N GLN A 172 -20.20 -3.11 -5.18
CA GLN A 172 -20.10 -1.69 -4.80
C GLN A 172 -19.27 -1.46 -3.55
N MET A 173 -19.16 -2.44 -2.65
CA MET A 173 -18.36 -2.32 -1.42
C MET A 173 -16.86 -2.09 -1.70
N TYR A 174 -16.38 -2.51 -2.87
CA TYR A 174 -14.97 -2.42 -3.27
C TYR A 174 -14.67 -1.22 -4.17
N ASP A 175 -15.64 -0.33 -4.37
CA ASP A 175 -15.47 0.82 -5.25
C ASP A 175 -14.42 1.79 -4.69
N PHE A 176 -13.49 2.21 -5.54
CA PHE A 176 -12.48 3.20 -5.21
C PHE A 176 -13.09 4.54 -4.75
N SER A 177 -14.35 4.84 -5.12
CA SER A 177 -15.05 6.04 -4.67
C SER A 177 -15.12 6.16 -3.15
N HIS A 178 -15.26 5.05 -2.41
CA HIS A 178 -15.32 5.08 -0.94
C HIS A 178 -14.04 5.66 -0.33
N ILE A 179 -12.90 5.38 -0.95
CA ILE A 179 -11.60 5.93 -0.53
C ILE A 179 -11.56 7.43 -0.81
N LEU A 180 -11.99 7.86 -2.00
CA LEU A 180 -11.97 9.28 -2.37
C LEU A 180 -12.93 10.11 -1.52
N ASP A 181 -14.15 9.62 -1.31
CA ASP A 181 -15.16 10.27 -0.49
C ASP A 181 -14.68 10.41 0.95
N PHE A 182 -14.08 9.36 1.52
CA PHE A 182 -13.48 9.38 2.84
C PHE A 182 -12.31 10.38 2.93
N CYS A 183 -11.34 10.29 2.02
CA CYS A 183 -10.19 11.19 1.98
C CYS A 183 -10.61 12.66 1.86
N SER A 184 -11.65 12.96 1.07
CA SER A 184 -12.13 14.33 0.85
C SER A 184 -12.72 14.97 2.12
N GLN A 185 -13.24 14.16 3.04
CA GLN A 185 -13.90 14.58 4.28
C GLN A 185 -12.97 14.53 5.50
N LEU A 186 -11.83 13.82 5.40
CA LEU A 186 -10.90 13.64 6.50
C LEU A 186 -10.35 14.99 7.01
N ARG A 187 -10.34 15.18 8.33
CA ARG A 187 -9.85 16.41 8.97
C ARG A 187 -8.47 16.27 9.57
N CYS A 188 -8.13 15.09 10.09
CA CYS A 188 -6.85 14.81 10.72
C CYS A 188 -6.16 13.62 10.06
N LEU A 189 -4.97 13.81 9.51
CA LEU A 189 -4.20 12.75 8.86
C LEU A 189 -2.84 12.58 9.55
N ASN A 190 -2.53 11.35 9.93
CA ASN A 190 -1.22 10.96 10.42
C ASN A 190 -0.52 10.05 9.41
N ILE A 191 0.69 10.42 9.01
CA ILE A 191 1.54 9.69 8.07
C ILE A 191 2.83 9.32 8.78
N GLU A 192 3.16 8.04 8.78
CA GLU A 192 4.40 7.54 9.38
C GLU A 192 5.20 6.74 8.36
N GLY A 193 6.40 7.24 8.08
CA GLY A 193 7.35 6.66 7.14
C GLY A 193 8.25 5.60 7.77
N SER A 194 8.91 4.84 6.91
CA SER A 194 9.89 3.82 7.30
C SER A 194 10.91 3.60 6.18
N TYR A 195 12.17 3.39 6.57
CA TYR A 195 13.24 2.94 5.69
C TYR A 195 13.44 1.41 5.74
N GLU A 196 12.74 0.73 6.64
CA GLU A 196 12.72 -0.73 6.68
C GLU A 196 11.85 -1.27 5.55
N LYS A 197 12.19 -2.48 5.09
CA LYS A 197 11.38 -3.21 4.13
C LYS A 197 9.96 -3.41 4.66
N PHE A 198 8.97 -3.16 3.81
CA PHE A 198 7.57 -3.32 4.17
C PHE A 198 7.19 -4.81 4.20
N GLY A 199 6.89 -5.32 5.39
CA GLY A 199 6.58 -6.73 5.60
C GLY A 199 7.71 -7.64 5.12
N SER A 200 7.39 -8.61 4.26
CA SER A 200 8.36 -9.53 3.67
C SER A 200 8.83 -9.08 2.28
N SER A 201 8.39 -7.92 1.81
CA SER A 201 8.65 -7.43 0.46
C SER A 201 9.99 -6.71 0.33
N ASN A 202 10.36 -6.35 -0.90
CA ASN A 202 11.45 -5.40 -1.17
C ASN A 202 10.98 -3.94 -1.29
N ILE A 203 9.73 -3.62 -0.93
CA ILE A 203 9.20 -2.25 -0.93
C ILE A 203 9.77 -1.51 0.27
N VAL A 204 10.22 -0.27 0.06
CA VAL A 204 10.61 0.65 1.13
C VAL A 204 9.61 1.80 1.14
N PRO A 205 8.81 2.00 2.21
CA PRO A 205 7.77 3.03 2.23
C PRO A 205 8.30 4.44 1.90
N ASN A 206 9.50 4.77 2.38
CA ASN A 206 10.14 6.07 2.13
C ASN A 206 10.73 6.25 0.72
N ASP A 207 10.66 5.24 -0.15
CA ASP A 207 11.00 5.39 -1.58
C ASP A 207 9.77 5.70 -2.45
N LEU A 208 8.56 5.57 -1.87
CA LEU A 208 7.29 5.73 -2.56
C LEU A 208 6.84 7.20 -2.57
N HIS A 209 6.50 7.71 -3.75
CA HIS A 209 6.02 9.08 -3.93
C HIS A 209 4.50 9.12 -3.90
N PHE A 210 3.91 10.05 -3.17
CA PHE A 210 2.45 10.16 -3.06
C PHE A 210 1.99 11.60 -3.05
N ASP A 211 0.71 11.78 -3.35
CA ASP A 211 0.07 13.06 -3.56
C ASP A 211 -1.04 13.29 -2.51
N LEU A 212 -1.18 14.53 -2.03
CA LEU A 212 -2.18 14.92 -1.02
C LEU A 212 -3.46 15.54 -1.63
N VAL A 213 -3.60 15.57 -2.95
CA VAL A 213 -4.77 16.07 -3.69
C VAL A 213 -6.10 15.50 -3.19
N PRO A 214 -6.23 14.21 -2.79
CA PRO A 214 -7.51 13.67 -2.32
C PRO A 214 -8.05 14.36 -1.05
N PHE A 215 -7.19 14.98 -0.24
CA PHE A 215 -7.53 15.47 1.09
C PHE A 215 -8.02 16.92 1.05
N LYS A 216 -9.30 17.11 0.73
CA LYS A 216 -9.90 18.44 0.50
C LYS A 216 -10.30 19.21 1.76
N SER A 217 -10.43 18.53 2.91
CA SER A 217 -10.95 19.12 4.15
C SER A 217 -9.95 19.06 5.32
N LEU A 218 -8.68 18.77 5.01
CA LEU A 218 -7.67 18.48 6.01
C LEU A 218 -7.28 19.73 6.80
N VAL A 219 -7.35 19.62 8.12
CA VAL A 219 -7.06 20.68 9.11
C VAL A 219 -5.77 20.38 9.86
N ASP A 220 -5.56 19.12 10.25
CA ASP A 220 -4.40 18.65 11.00
C ASP A 220 -3.63 17.62 10.18
N LEU A 221 -2.36 17.89 9.87
CA LEU A 221 -1.45 16.97 9.19
C LEU A 221 -0.23 16.70 10.06
N LYS A 222 -0.05 15.43 10.43
CA LYS A 222 1.14 14.94 11.11
C LYS A 222 1.93 14.03 10.19
N ILE A 223 3.19 14.38 9.95
CA ILE A 223 4.13 13.60 9.14
C ILE A 223 5.32 13.23 10.01
N ILE A 224 5.60 11.93 10.11
CA ILE A 224 6.66 11.37 10.94
C ILE A 224 7.56 10.50 10.07
N GLY A 225 8.84 10.84 9.98
CA GLY A 225 9.86 9.99 9.34
C GLY A 225 9.71 9.82 7.82
N VAL A 226 8.91 10.65 7.14
CA VAL A 226 8.75 10.63 5.67
C VAL A 226 9.65 11.70 5.04
N PRO A 227 10.44 11.38 4.00
CA PRO A 227 11.21 12.38 3.26
C PRO A 227 10.29 13.36 2.53
N MET A 228 10.62 14.65 2.57
CA MET A 228 9.81 15.68 1.90
C MET A 228 9.74 15.48 0.38
N ALA A 229 10.81 14.96 -0.23
CA ALA A 229 10.87 14.70 -1.67
C ALA A 229 9.81 13.70 -2.16
N CYS A 230 9.26 12.87 -1.25
CA CYS A 230 8.24 11.88 -1.57
C CYS A 230 6.83 12.46 -1.59
N ILE A 231 6.61 13.66 -1.06
CA ILE A 231 5.29 14.25 -0.87
C ILE A 231 5.02 15.29 -1.95
N GLN A 232 3.91 15.13 -2.69
CA GLN A 232 3.51 16.00 -3.80
C GLN A 232 2.22 16.78 -3.48
N SER A 233 2.03 17.89 -4.20
CA SER A 233 0.81 18.72 -4.18
C SER A 233 0.37 19.24 -2.82
N VAL A 234 1.33 19.52 -1.95
CA VAL A 234 1.12 20.09 -0.62
C VAL A 234 0.37 21.42 -0.68
N GLY A 235 0.59 22.24 -1.72
CA GLY A 235 -0.09 23.54 -1.83
C GLY A 235 -1.60 23.44 -1.98
N SER A 236 -2.14 22.29 -2.34
CA SER A 236 -3.59 22.04 -2.33
C SER A 236 -4.22 22.14 -0.93
N LEU A 237 -3.41 22.06 0.12
CA LEU A 237 -3.83 22.11 1.52
C LEU A 237 -3.77 23.53 2.11
N ARG A 238 -3.28 24.54 1.37
CA ARG A 238 -3.00 25.90 1.91
C ARG A 238 -4.22 26.57 2.52
N ASP A 239 -5.40 26.34 1.95
CA ASP A 239 -6.63 27.00 2.39
C ASP A 239 -7.32 26.30 3.56
N THR A 240 -6.97 25.04 3.84
CA THR A 240 -7.66 24.20 4.83
C THR A 240 -6.80 23.84 6.04
N LEU A 241 -5.48 23.70 5.85
CA LEU A 241 -4.57 23.23 6.88
C LEU A 241 -4.33 24.30 7.93
N VAL A 242 -4.58 23.97 9.19
CA VAL A 242 -4.35 24.84 10.36
C VAL A 242 -3.15 24.38 11.16
N HIS A 243 -2.93 23.07 11.25
CA HIS A 243 -1.87 22.46 12.04
C HIS A 243 -1.03 21.52 11.20
N LEU A 244 0.28 21.79 11.17
CA LEU A 244 1.26 20.93 10.52
C LEU A 244 2.33 20.52 11.52
N SER A 245 2.50 19.22 11.73
CA SER A 245 3.58 18.66 12.52
C SER A 245 4.46 17.77 11.65
N VAL A 246 5.73 18.14 11.51
CA VAL A 246 6.71 17.37 10.73
C VAL A 246 7.86 16.96 11.64
N LEU A 247 8.08 15.65 11.76
CA LEU A 247 9.26 15.07 12.41
C LEU A 247 10.09 14.37 11.34
N ILE A 248 11.16 14.99 10.88
CA ILE A 248 12.12 14.36 9.96
C ILE A 248 13.47 14.39 10.69
N ALA A 249 14.21 13.28 10.62
CA ALA A 249 15.54 13.21 11.22
C ALA A 249 16.52 14.28 10.64
N THR A 250 16.17 14.89 9.50
CA THR A 250 16.90 15.94 8.79
C THR A 250 15.93 16.93 8.13
N VAL A 251 15.43 17.92 8.86
CA VAL A 251 14.70 19.04 8.24
C VAL A 251 15.72 20.05 7.72
N VAL A 252 15.81 20.22 6.40
CA VAL A 252 16.44 21.39 5.77
C VAL A 252 15.29 22.35 5.44
N SER A 253 14.91 23.19 6.42
CA SER A 253 13.99 24.35 6.28
C SER A 253 12.54 24.08 5.78
N LEU A 254 11.56 24.23 6.70
CA LEU A 254 10.11 24.28 6.44
C LEU A 254 9.66 25.36 5.44
N ASN A 255 10.47 26.40 5.21
CA ASN A 255 10.14 27.44 4.25
C ASN A 255 10.06 26.90 2.82
N GLU A 256 10.76 25.81 2.49
CA GLU A 256 10.65 25.19 1.18
C GLU A 256 9.28 24.51 1.00
N PHE A 257 8.75 23.82 2.02
CA PHE A 257 7.49 23.04 1.94
C PHE A 257 6.28 23.83 1.47
N LEU A 258 6.14 25.09 1.90
CA LEU A 258 5.00 25.94 1.54
C LEU A 258 5.28 26.80 0.31
N LEU A 259 6.52 26.92 -0.14
CA LEU A 259 6.94 27.75 -1.27
C LEU A 259 7.21 26.94 -2.56
N VAL A 260 7.25 25.60 -2.52
CA VAL A 260 7.59 24.75 -3.70
C VAL A 260 6.72 25.06 -4.93
N ASP A 261 5.43 25.38 -4.77
CA ASP A 261 4.56 25.67 -5.92
C ASP A 261 4.80 27.06 -6.56
N ILE A 262 5.62 27.93 -5.95
CA ILE A 262 5.93 29.27 -6.49
C ILE A 262 7.16 29.22 -7.41
N LEU A 263 8.10 28.29 -7.16
CA LEU A 263 9.37 28.19 -7.91
C LEU A 263 9.29 27.35 -9.19
N HIS A 264 8.23 26.56 -9.38
CA HIS A 264 8.03 25.75 -10.59
C HIS A 264 7.17 26.41 -11.68
N LYS A 265 6.69 27.64 -11.46
CA LYS A 265 6.09 28.46 -12.52
C LYS A 265 7.18 29.30 -13.17
N ASP A 266 7.28 29.19 -14.48
CA ASP A 266 8.24 29.86 -15.35
C ASP A 266 8.57 31.30 -14.87
N PRO A 267 9.85 31.64 -14.60
CA PRO A 267 10.24 32.95 -14.06
C PRO A 267 9.92 34.14 -14.99
N SER A 268 9.42 33.86 -16.19
CA SER A 268 8.99 34.87 -17.17
C SER A 268 7.56 35.40 -16.95
N SER A 269 6.81 34.95 -15.94
CA SER A 269 5.39 35.30 -15.76
C SER A 269 5.02 36.05 -14.47
N VAL A 270 5.99 36.56 -13.71
CA VAL A 270 5.70 37.28 -12.46
C VAL A 270 5.51 38.77 -12.75
N ASP A 271 4.25 39.19 -12.88
CA ASP A 271 3.85 40.60 -12.80
C ASP A 271 3.88 41.04 -11.33
N ASP A 272 4.47 42.21 -11.06
CA ASP A 272 5.04 42.65 -9.77
C ASP A 272 4.00 43.10 -8.72
N THR A 273 2.77 42.58 -8.76
CA THR A 273 1.63 43.17 -8.02
C THR A 273 0.96 42.28 -6.96
N MET A 274 1.49 41.10 -6.62
CA MET A 274 0.80 40.16 -5.70
C MET A 274 1.45 39.97 -4.31
N VAL A 275 2.38 40.84 -3.88
CA VAL A 275 3.07 40.71 -2.57
C VAL A 275 2.22 41.18 -1.37
N SER A 276 0.99 41.66 -1.56
CA SER A 276 0.25 42.40 -0.51
C SER A 276 -0.72 41.57 0.37
N SER A 277 -0.87 40.26 0.20
CA SER A 277 -1.90 39.51 0.97
C SER A 277 -1.41 38.18 1.54
N HIS A 278 -0.25 38.18 2.20
CA HIS A 278 0.25 36.99 2.90
C HIS A 278 0.06 37.13 4.42
N LYS A 279 -0.75 36.22 5.00
CA LYS A 279 -0.73 35.96 6.44
C LYS A 279 0.70 35.58 6.82
N LYS A 280 1.28 36.31 7.80
CA LYS A 280 2.58 35.98 8.39
C LYS A 280 2.52 34.57 8.98
N LEU A 281 3.27 33.65 8.40
CA LEU A 281 3.49 32.31 8.93
C LEU A 281 4.32 32.44 10.23
N ASN A 282 3.71 32.19 11.39
CA ASN A 282 4.42 32.22 12.67
C ASN A 282 5.03 30.83 12.96
N THR A 283 6.23 30.59 12.44
CA THR A 283 7.00 29.37 12.77
C THR A 283 7.49 29.44 14.21
N HIS A 284 6.94 28.63 15.12
CA HIS A 284 7.53 28.40 16.44
C HIS A 284 8.43 27.17 16.37
N THR A 285 9.72 27.37 16.09
CA THR A 285 10.72 26.30 16.16
C THR A 285 11.10 26.08 17.62
N ASN A 286 10.56 25.04 18.26
CA ASN A 286 10.97 24.68 19.61
C ASN A 286 12.20 23.74 19.54
N THR A 287 13.38 24.31 19.32
CA THR A 287 14.65 23.56 19.28
C THR A 287 15.17 23.30 20.69
N ASN A 288 14.46 22.48 21.47
CA ASN A 288 14.94 22.00 22.78
C ASN A 288 14.96 20.47 22.82
N ASN A 289 15.91 19.89 22.08
CA ASN A 289 16.81 18.81 22.51
C ASN A 289 17.49 18.21 21.27
N SER A 290 18.81 18.08 21.37
CA SER A 290 19.67 17.43 20.39
C SER A 290 19.17 16.01 20.09
N HIS A 291 19.09 15.69 18.79
CA HIS A 291 18.81 14.39 18.16
C HIS A 291 17.38 14.04 17.69
N LYS A 292 16.33 14.84 17.93
CA LYS A 292 15.01 14.64 17.25
C LYS A 292 14.33 15.98 16.99
N GLY A 293 14.47 16.52 15.78
CA GLY A 293 13.86 17.79 15.38
C GLY A 293 12.35 17.65 15.16
N PHE A 294 11.55 17.87 16.20
CA PHE A 294 10.10 17.98 16.10
C PHE A 294 9.73 19.43 15.78
N VAL A 295 9.04 19.68 14.67
CA VAL A 295 8.53 21.02 14.36
C VAL A 295 7.03 20.99 14.20
N THR A 296 6.35 21.84 14.97
CA THR A 296 4.90 22.06 14.86
C THR A 296 4.69 23.51 14.44
N VAL A 297 3.97 23.70 13.34
CA VAL A 297 3.61 25.01 12.80
C VAL A 297 2.09 25.16 12.86
N LYS A 298 1.64 26.29 13.41
CA LYS A 298 0.27 26.76 13.23
C LYS A 298 0.26 27.66 12.01
N MET A 299 -0.50 27.27 10.99
CA MET A 299 -0.61 27.95 9.71
C MET A 299 -1.46 29.21 9.80
#